data_AF-A0A7L2MRZ2-F1
#
_entry.id   AF-A0A7L2MRZ2-F1
#
_cell.length_a   1.000
_cell.length_b   1.000
_cell.length_c   1.000
_cell.angle_alpha   90.00
_cell.angle_beta   90.00
_cell.angle_gamma   90.00
#
_symmetry.space_group_name_H-M   'P 1'
#
loop_
_entity.id
_entity.type
_entity.pdbx_description
1 polymer ?
#
loop_
_entity_poly.entity_id
_entity_poly.type
_entity_poly.pdbx_seq_one_letter_code
_entity_poly.pdbx_strand_id
1 'polypeptide(L)'
;VHRLITYIFIYEDLISLACGAVIIWYFAGSFEKNVGTVKHCVLTAAFSLLSALLYLLLEPLVSRLLAVGDAKGFMPVAFAMLGVSTTRSRMRRTLLFGCRVPVVLVPWLGLCPAWFVPHSSLLGNLCGLLVGEAYGLGYCFCLDFPESLGSKLDQVFPFTLLKRIPGLKYIPGSSAERRASENSKINPVPGTYPTQSYHCPSPPALPAQPSAPRSQGF
;
A
#
# COMPACT_ATOMS: atom_id res chain seq x y z
N VAL A 1 25.71 -0.27 -11.28
CA VAL A 1 24.39 0.31 -10.94
C VAL A 1 23.24 -0.37 -11.69
N HIS A 2 23.21 -0.41 -13.03
CA HIS A 2 22.11 -1.04 -13.79
C HIS A 2 21.78 -2.49 -13.36
N ARG A 3 22.79 -3.30 -13.01
CA ARG A 3 22.60 -4.66 -12.48
C ARG A 3 21.73 -4.72 -11.21
N LEU A 4 21.79 -3.69 -10.35
CA LEU A 4 20.97 -3.58 -9.13
C LEU A 4 19.50 -3.29 -9.43
N ILE A 5 19.16 -2.92 -10.67
CA ILE A 5 17.77 -2.69 -11.08
C ILE A 5 17.30 -3.88 -11.91
N THR A 6 18.13 -4.41 -12.80
CA THR A 6 17.71 -5.48 -13.71
C THR A 6 17.63 -6.86 -13.10
N TYR A 7 18.18 -7.08 -11.89
CA TYR A 7 18.08 -8.37 -11.21
C TYR A 7 16.62 -8.81 -10.97
N ILE A 8 15.69 -7.85 -10.90
CA ILE A 8 14.26 -8.11 -10.69
C ILE A 8 13.59 -8.83 -11.87
N PHE A 9 14.19 -8.78 -13.06
CA PHE A 9 13.67 -9.41 -14.28
C PHE A 9 14.38 -10.70 -14.64
N ILE A 10 15.40 -11.09 -13.88
CA ILE A 10 16.16 -12.32 -14.14
C ILE A 10 15.50 -13.47 -13.40
N TYR A 11 15.05 -14.47 -14.16
CA TYR A 11 14.48 -15.72 -13.67
C TYR A 11 15.26 -16.89 -14.27
N GLU A 12 15.48 -17.93 -13.48
CA GLU A 12 16.22 -19.13 -13.93
C GLU A 12 15.31 -20.09 -14.72
N ASP A 13 14.06 -20.25 -14.30
CA ASP A 13 13.09 -21.17 -14.92
C ASP A 13 11.84 -20.47 -15.46
N LEU A 14 11.18 -21.10 -16.44
CA LEU A 14 9.88 -20.66 -16.96
C LEU A 14 8.78 -20.69 -15.88
N ILE A 15 8.84 -21.64 -14.95
CA ILE A 15 7.89 -21.75 -13.82
C ILE A 15 8.07 -20.56 -12.88
N SER A 16 9.33 -20.25 -12.53
CA SER A 16 9.69 -19.09 -11.70
C SER A 16 9.32 -17.78 -12.37
N LEU A 17 9.47 -17.69 -13.70
CA LEU A 17 9.03 -16.54 -14.51
C LEU A 17 7.51 -16.38 -14.50
N ALA A 18 6.75 -17.46 -14.70
CA ALA A 18 5.28 -17.42 -14.66
C ALA A 18 4.77 -17.03 -13.27
N CYS A 19 5.36 -17.60 -12.21
CA CYS A 19 5.06 -17.23 -10.82
C CYS A 19 5.38 -15.75 -10.56
N GLY A 20 6.57 -15.30 -11.00
CA GLY A 20 6.99 -13.90 -10.94
C GLY A 20 6.02 -12.97 -11.66
N ALA A 21 5.50 -13.35 -12.83
CA ALA A 21 4.52 -12.56 -13.57
C ALA A 21 3.18 -12.42 -12.82
N VAL A 22 2.70 -13.50 -12.19
CA VAL A 22 1.49 -13.45 -11.35
C VAL A 22 1.69 -12.54 -10.14
N ILE A 23 2.86 -12.62 -9.51
CA ILE A 23 3.24 -11.78 -8.37
C ILE A 23 3.32 -10.31 -8.78
N ILE A 24 3.98 -10.01 -9.90
CA ILE A 24 4.04 -8.65 -10.47
C ILE A 24 2.62 -8.15 -10.73
N TRP A 25 1.79 -8.92 -11.43
CA TRP A 25 0.40 -8.52 -11.71
C TRP A 25 -0.35 -8.18 -10.41
N TYR A 26 -0.32 -9.08 -9.43
CA TYR A 26 -1.09 -8.94 -8.21
C TYR A 26 -0.56 -7.81 -7.32
N PHE A 27 0.72 -7.86 -6.95
CA PHE A 27 1.31 -6.92 -5.99
C PHE A 27 1.61 -5.57 -6.64
N ALA A 28 2.26 -5.55 -7.80
CA ALA A 28 2.57 -4.29 -8.48
C ALA A 28 1.29 -3.59 -8.91
N GLY A 29 0.32 -4.33 -9.46
CA GLY A 29 -0.98 -3.78 -9.86
C GLY A 29 -1.83 -3.30 -8.67
N SER A 30 -1.79 -3.98 -7.52
CA SER A 30 -2.47 -3.50 -6.29
C SER A 30 -1.80 -2.24 -5.74
N PHE A 31 -0.46 -2.24 -5.67
CA PHE A 31 0.32 -1.11 -5.20
C PHE A 31 0.16 0.12 -6.11
N GLU A 32 0.13 -0.07 -7.43
CA GLU A 32 -0.13 0.97 -8.41
C GLU A 32 -1.50 1.63 -8.21
N LYS A 33 -2.54 0.86 -7.88
CA LYS A 33 -3.86 1.44 -7.57
C LYS A 33 -3.81 2.32 -6.32
N ASN A 34 -3.07 1.88 -5.30
CA ASN A 34 -2.95 2.60 -4.03
C ASN A 34 -2.07 3.85 -4.14
N VAL A 35 -0.99 3.82 -4.92
CA VAL A 35 0.07 4.84 -4.92
C VAL A 35 0.19 5.62 -6.24
N GLY A 36 -0.27 5.06 -7.36
CA GLY A 36 -0.33 5.67 -8.70
C GLY A 36 0.81 5.27 -9.59
N THR A 37 0.61 5.30 -10.91
CA THR A 37 1.57 4.79 -11.88
C THR A 37 2.96 5.46 -11.79
N VAL A 38 2.99 6.80 -11.65
CA VAL A 38 4.26 7.54 -11.53
C VAL A 38 5.01 7.18 -10.25
N LYS A 39 4.34 7.28 -9.11
CA LYS A 39 4.93 6.98 -7.80
C LYS A 39 5.29 5.51 -7.70
N HIS A 40 4.47 4.62 -8.26
CA HIS A 40 4.74 3.20 -8.37
C HIS A 40 6.06 2.96 -9.08
N CYS A 41 6.26 3.50 -10.29
CA CYS A 41 7.50 3.31 -11.05
C CYS A 41 8.74 3.76 -10.27
N VAL A 42 8.70 4.95 -9.66
CA VAL A 42 9.85 5.46 -8.89
C VAL A 42 10.09 4.64 -7.63
N LEU A 43 9.04 4.28 -6.89
CA LEU A 43 9.16 3.46 -5.69
C LEU A 43 9.63 2.04 -6.01
N THR A 44 9.22 1.46 -7.12
CA THR A 44 9.71 0.16 -7.59
C THR A 44 11.22 0.20 -7.81
N ALA A 45 11.73 1.26 -8.45
CA ALA A 45 13.17 1.44 -8.66
C ALA A 45 13.93 1.75 -7.35
N ALA A 46 13.34 2.54 -6.45
CA ALA A 46 13.94 2.84 -5.15
C ALA A 46 13.99 1.58 -4.26
N PHE A 47 12.91 0.80 -4.20
CA PHE A 47 12.85 -0.44 -3.43
C PHE A 47 13.77 -1.51 -4.00
N SER A 48 13.93 -1.64 -5.31
CA SER A 48 14.90 -2.58 -5.88
C SER A 48 16.33 -2.22 -5.48
N LEU A 49 16.70 -0.94 -5.58
CA LEU A 49 18.02 -0.46 -5.17
C LEU A 49 18.28 -0.64 -3.67
N LEU A 50 17.35 -0.24 -2.82
CA LEU A 50 17.49 -0.34 -1.36
C LEU A 50 17.52 -1.80 -0.90
N SER A 51 16.66 -2.66 -1.47
CA SER A 51 16.63 -4.08 -1.13
C SER A 51 17.91 -4.79 -1.55
N ALA A 52 18.41 -4.49 -2.75
CA ALA A 52 19.68 -5.03 -3.24
C ALA A 52 20.88 -4.54 -2.41
N LEU A 53 20.89 -3.26 -2.03
CA LEU A 53 21.95 -2.71 -1.19
C LEU A 53 21.95 -3.35 0.21
N LEU A 54 20.76 -3.52 0.80
CA LEU A 54 20.61 -4.18 2.10
C LEU A 54 21.00 -5.66 2.02
N TYR A 55 20.64 -6.35 0.94
CA TYR A 55 21.05 -7.73 0.69
C TYR A 55 22.58 -7.85 0.61
N LEU A 56 23.25 -7.00 -0.19
CA LEU A 56 24.72 -7.01 -0.31
C LEU A 56 25.44 -6.69 1.00
N LEU A 57 24.82 -5.88 1.88
CA LEU A 57 25.35 -5.61 3.22
C LEU A 57 25.21 -6.81 4.16
N LEU A 58 24.10 -7.54 4.08
CA LEU A 58 23.80 -8.68 4.93
C LEU A 58 24.43 -9.99 4.45
N GLU A 59 24.59 -10.16 3.14
CA GLU A 59 25.19 -11.34 2.51
C GLU A 59 26.52 -11.74 3.16
N PRO A 60 27.56 -10.89 3.31
CA PRO A 60 28.82 -11.30 3.91
C PRO A 60 28.73 -11.68 5.38
N LEU A 61 27.69 -11.21 6.09
CA LEU A 61 27.44 -11.55 7.49
C LEU A 61 26.72 -12.90 7.60
N VAL A 62 25.69 -13.10 6.78
CA VAL A 62 24.85 -14.30 6.81
C VAL A 62 25.53 -15.49 6.14
N SER A 63 26.32 -15.26 5.08
CA SER A 63 27.12 -16.30 4.40
C SER A 63 28.16 -16.96 5.32
N ARG A 64 28.51 -16.33 6.45
CA ARG A 64 29.35 -16.94 7.49
C ARG A 64 28.58 -17.94 8.37
N LEU A 65 27.25 -17.84 8.41
CA LEU A 65 26.38 -18.62 9.28
C LEU A 65 25.52 -19.62 8.49
N LEU A 66 25.14 -19.31 7.26
CA LEU A 66 24.25 -20.12 6.43
C LEU A 66 24.58 -19.92 4.95
N ALA A 67 24.49 -20.98 4.14
CA ALA A 67 24.60 -20.84 2.68
C ALA A 67 23.44 -19.97 2.16
N VAL A 68 23.76 -18.81 1.60
CA VAL A 68 22.77 -17.86 1.08
C VAL A 68 22.57 -18.11 -0.41
N GLY A 69 21.31 -18.24 -0.83
CA GLY A 69 20.94 -18.25 -2.24
C GLY A 69 20.95 -16.86 -2.86
N ASP A 70 21.39 -16.77 -4.12
CA ASP A 70 21.51 -15.53 -4.89
C ASP A 70 20.16 -14.81 -5.03
N ALA A 71 20.13 -13.48 -4.82
CA ALA A 71 18.90 -12.71 -4.87
C ALA A 71 18.47 -12.42 -6.32
N LYS A 72 17.45 -13.15 -6.79
CA LYS A 72 16.90 -13.02 -8.15
C LYS A 72 15.38 -12.83 -8.14
N GLY A 73 14.87 -12.14 -9.17
CA GLY A 73 13.45 -11.96 -9.41
C GLY A 73 12.80 -10.80 -8.64
N PHE A 74 11.50 -10.59 -8.89
CA PHE A 74 10.73 -9.44 -8.39
C PHE A 74 10.27 -9.60 -6.93
N MET A 75 10.46 -10.77 -6.33
CA MET A 75 9.93 -11.12 -5.01
C MET A 75 10.36 -10.16 -3.88
N PRO A 76 11.63 -9.72 -3.75
CA PRO A 76 12.02 -8.73 -2.74
C PRO A 76 11.25 -7.42 -2.87
N VAL A 77 11.05 -6.96 -4.10
CA VAL A 77 10.31 -5.72 -4.37
C VAL A 77 8.83 -5.89 -4.09
N ALA A 78 8.25 -7.05 -4.41
CA ALA A 78 6.86 -7.37 -4.05
C ALA A 78 6.65 -7.36 -2.52
N PHE A 79 7.58 -7.93 -1.75
CA PHE A 79 7.55 -7.88 -0.29
C PHE A 79 7.73 -6.47 0.25
N ALA A 80 8.58 -5.65 -0.37
CA ALA A 80 8.69 -4.23 -0.03
C ALA A 80 7.35 -3.52 -0.22
N MET A 81 6.72 -3.68 -1.38
CA MET A 81 5.40 -3.09 -1.67
C MET A 81 4.31 -3.55 -0.69
N LEU A 82 4.34 -4.82 -0.30
CA LEU A 82 3.42 -5.40 0.67
C LEU A 82 3.66 -4.82 2.08
N GLY A 83 4.92 -4.72 2.52
CA GLY A 83 5.30 -4.10 3.80
C GLY A 83 4.85 -2.63 3.88
N VAL A 84 5.07 -1.84 2.83
CA VAL A 84 4.59 -0.45 2.76
C VAL A 84 3.06 -0.37 2.81
N SER A 85 2.39 -1.25 2.07
CA SER A 85 0.93 -1.24 2.00
C SER A 85 0.29 -1.61 3.33
N THR A 86 0.92 -2.51 4.10
CA THR A 86 0.41 -2.98 5.39
C THR A 86 0.69 -1.99 6.51
N THR A 87 1.89 -1.41 6.57
CA THR A 87 2.26 -0.36 7.54
C THR A 87 1.48 0.94 7.36
N ARG A 88 1.30 1.38 6.11
CA ARG A 88 0.56 2.62 5.81
C ARG A 88 -0.96 2.44 5.86
N SER A 89 -1.45 1.20 5.93
CA SER A 89 -2.87 0.92 6.05
C SER A 89 -3.41 1.42 7.39
N ARG A 90 -4.55 2.11 7.38
CA ARG A 90 -5.27 2.50 8.61
C ARG A 90 -5.94 1.31 9.31
N MET A 91 -5.98 0.15 8.66
CA MET A 91 -6.59 -1.07 9.17
C MET A 91 -5.63 -1.79 10.12
N ARG A 92 -5.99 -1.91 11.40
CA ARG A 92 -5.11 -2.52 12.42
C ARG A 92 -5.13 -4.04 12.43
N ARG A 93 -6.24 -4.66 12.01
CA ARG A 93 -6.42 -6.12 11.99
C ARG A 93 -7.13 -6.54 10.70
N THR A 94 -6.70 -7.64 10.12
CA THR A 94 -7.35 -8.30 8.99
C THR A 94 -7.71 -9.73 9.36
N LEU A 95 -8.69 -10.30 8.65
CA LEU A 95 -9.05 -11.70 8.80
C LEU A 95 -8.29 -12.51 7.76
N LEU A 96 -7.35 -13.35 8.22
CA LEU A 96 -6.65 -14.33 7.39
C LEU A 96 -7.06 -15.72 7.84
N PHE A 97 -7.55 -16.55 6.92
CA PHE A 97 -8.01 -17.91 7.23
C PHE A 97 -8.98 -17.98 8.44
N GLY A 98 -9.88 -16.99 8.56
CA GLY A 98 -10.83 -16.91 9.67
C GLY A 98 -10.27 -16.38 10.99
N CYS A 99 -8.94 -16.19 11.11
CA CYS A 99 -8.28 -15.66 12.29
C CYS A 99 -8.03 -14.15 12.18
N ARG A 100 -8.20 -13.42 13.29
CA ARG A 100 -7.87 -11.99 13.37
C ARG A 100 -6.36 -11.82 13.52
N VAL A 101 -5.69 -11.48 12.44
CA VAL A 101 -4.24 -11.25 12.41
C VAL A 101 -3.98 -9.74 12.30
N PRO A 102 -3.01 -9.17 13.06
CA PRO A 102 -2.62 -7.78 12.87
C PRO A 102 -2.08 -7.58 11.45
N VAL A 103 -2.45 -6.47 10.82
CA VAL A 103 -2.11 -6.22 9.39
C VAL A 103 -0.59 -6.19 9.17
N VAL A 104 0.17 -5.74 10.17
CA VAL A 104 1.64 -5.75 10.16
C VAL A 104 2.22 -7.16 10.09
N LEU A 105 1.52 -8.20 10.58
CA LEU A 105 2.00 -9.59 10.52
C LEU A 105 1.75 -10.25 9.15
N VAL A 106 0.88 -9.66 8.32
CA VAL A 106 0.48 -10.24 7.03
C VAL A 106 1.69 -10.48 6.11
N PRO A 107 2.62 -9.53 5.93
CA PRO A 107 3.80 -9.75 5.08
C PRO A 107 4.73 -10.82 5.64
N TRP A 108 4.86 -10.89 6.98
CA TRP A 108 5.67 -11.91 7.67
C TRP A 108 5.10 -13.30 7.48
N LEU A 109 3.78 -13.46 7.58
CA LEU A 109 3.12 -14.73 7.25
C LEU A 109 3.24 -15.06 5.76
N GLY A 110 3.29 -14.04 4.89
CA GLY A 110 3.55 -14.19 3.46
C GLY A 110 4.96 -14.68 3.12
N LEU A 111 5.94 -14.54 4.02
CA LEU A 111 7.28 -15.11 3.81
C LEU A 111 7.26 -16.64 3.80
N CYS A 112 6.35 -17.26 4.57
CA CYS A 112 6.22 -18.72 4.65
C CYS A 112 5.90 -19.38 3.29
N PRO A 113 4.85 -18.97 2.55
CA PRO A 113 4.60 -19.52 1.22
C PRO A 113 5.67 -19.11 0.20
N ALA A 114 6.39 -18.00 0.38
CA ALA A 114 7.49 -17.63 -0.50
C ALA A 114 8.71 -18.56 -0.40
N TRP A 115 8.83 -19.35 0.67
CA TRP A 115 9.80 -20.45 0.77
C TRP A 115 9.52 -21.58 -0.22
N PHE A 116 8.25 -21.80 -0.57
CA PHE A 116 7.86 -22.82 -1.54
C PHE A 116 8.13 -22.41 -2.99
N VAL A 117 8.45 -21.13 -3.24
CA VAL A 117 8.76 -20.66 -4.58
C VAL A 117 10.18 -21.11 -4.94
N PRO A 118 10.36 -21.87 -6.02
CA PRO A 118 11.66 -22.40 -6.42
C PRO A 118 12.63 -21.24 -6.72
N HIS A 119 13.90 -21.38 -6.33
CA HIS A 119 14.97 -20.40 -6.53
C HIS A 119 14.73 -19.01 -5.88
N SER A 120 13.83 -18.91 -4.91
CA SER A 120 13.55 -17.68 -4.16
C SER A 120 14.52 -17.50 -2.98
N SER A 121 15.26 -16.39 -2.95
CA SER A 121 16.16 -16.07 -1.83
C SER A 121 15.38 -15.52 -0.64
N LEU A 122 15.32 -16.28 0.48
CA LEU A 122 14.73 -15.77 1.73
C LEU A 122 15.39 -14.48 2.21
N LEU A 123 16.72 -14.43 2.15
CA LEU A 123 17.45 -13.26 2.61
C LEU A 123 17.06 -12.04 1.78
N GLY A 124 16.96 -12.20 0.45
CA GLY A 124 16.48 -11.15 -0.45
C GLY A 124 15.05 -10.70 -0.11
N ASN A 125 14.13 -11.64 0.10
CA ASN A 125 12.74 -11.32 0.44
C ASN A 125 12.60 -10.63 1.79
N LEU A 126 13.37 -11.07 2.78
CA LEU A 126 13.43 -10.44 4.10
C LEU A 126 13.99 -9.02 4.00
N CYS A 127 15.06 -8.80 3.22
CA CYS A 127 15.61 -7.48 2.96
C CYS A 127 14.56 -6.56 2.34
N GLY A 128 13.84 -7.05 1.33
CA GLY A 128 12.74 -6.32 0.71
C GLY A 128 11.64 -5.95 1.69
N LEU A 129 11.21 -6.90 2.51
CA LEU A 129 10.20 -6.65 3.55
C LEU A 129 10.65 -5.56 4.54
N LEU A 130 11.88 -5.67 5.07
CA LEU A 130 12.43 -4.71 6.02
C LEU A 130 12.51 -3.29 5.44
N VAL A 131 12.96 -3.17 4.18
CA VAL A 131 12.98 -1.88 3.46
C VAL A 131 11.58 -1.29 3.32
N GLY A 132 10.59 -2.12 2.96
CA GLY A 132 9.21 -1.70 2.83
C GLY A 132 8.59 -1.23 4.16
N GLU A 133 8.79 -2.00 5.23
CA GLU A 133 8.34 -1.64 6.58
C GLU A 133 8.99 -0.32 7.06
N ALA A 134 10.32 -0.20 6.89
CA ALA A 134 11.04 1.01 7.27
C ALA A 134 10.54 2.25 6.51
N TYR A 135 10.29 2.12 5.21
CA TYR A 135 9.70 3.19 4.42
C TYR A 135 8.29 3.54 4.90
N GLY A 136 7.43 2.54 5.14
CA GLY A 136 6.05 2.77 5.55
C GLY A 136 5.88 3.32 6.97
N LEU A 137 6.85 3.08 7.86
CA LEU A 137 6.95 3.71 9.19
C LEU A 137 7.51 5.14 9.15
N GLY A 138 7.94 5.62 7.98
CA GLY A 138 8.44 6.99 7.79
C GLY A 138 9.94 7.17 8.08
N TYR A 139 10.73 6.10 8.22
CA TYR A 139 12.18 6.24 8.42
C TYR A 139 12.92 6.78 7.18
N CYS A 140 12.30 6.70 5.99
CA CYS A 140 12.87 7.19 4.74
C CYS A 140 12.20 8.49 4.26
N PHE A 141 12.27 9.56 5.05
CA PHE A 141 11.77 10.90 4.66
C PHE A 141 12.35 11.41 3.32
N CYS A 142 13.57 11.00 2.94
CA CYS A 142 14.16 11.39 1.65
C CYS A 142 13.42 10.78 0.43
N LEU A 143 12.62 9.74 0.65
CA LEU A 143 11.81 9.09 -0.39
C LEU A 143 10.35 9.58 -0.39
N ASP A 144 9.95 10.48 0.52
CA ASP A 144 8.62 11.08 0.50
C ASP A 144 8.46 11.91 -0.77
N PHE A 145 7.73 11.33 -1.72
CA PHE A 145 7.56 11.92 -3.05
C PHE A 145 6.62 13.14 -2.97
N PRO A 146 7.14 14.38 -3.11
CA PRO A 146 6.29 15.55 -2.99
C PRO A 146 5.32 15.60 -4.18
N GLU A 147 4.07 15.96 -3.92
CA GLU A 147 3.01 15.96 -4.94
C GLU A 147 3.34 16.86 -6.14
N SER A 148 4.17 17.90 -5.94
CA SER A 148 4.70 18.78 -6.99
C SER A 148 5.66 18.09 -7.96
N LEU A 149 6.51 17.16 -7.49
CA LEU A 149 7.35 16.34 -8.39
C LEU A 149 6.50 15.30 -9.11
N GLY A 150 5.48 14.75 -8.44
CA GLY A 150 4.53 13.82 -9.04
C GLY A 150 3.81 14.44 -10.25
N SER A 151 3.30 15.66 -10.12
CA SER A 151 2.59 16.35 -11.21
C SER A 151 3.53 16.80 -12.34
N LYS A 152 4.78 17.15 -12.03
CA LYS A 152 5.80 17.45 -13.04
C LYS A 152 6.21 16.19 -13.80
N LEU A 153 6.46 15.07 -13.12
CA LEU A 153 6.75 13.79 -13.79
C LEU A 153 5.58 13.25 -14.60
N ASP A 154 4.35 13.54 -14.18
CA ASP A 154 3.13 13.16 -14.91
C ASP A 154 2.98 13.88 -16.26
N GLN A 155 3.77 14.95 -16.48
CA GLN A 155 3.86 15.72 -17.71
C GLN A 155 5.12 15.41 -18.54
N VAL A 156 6.10 14.66 -17.99
CA VAL A 156 7.31 14.28 -18.74
C VAL A 156 7.17 12.91 -19.39
N PHE A 157 7.87 12.75 -20.51
CA PHE A 157 8.06 11.45 -21.16
C PHE A 157 8.78 10.50 -20.19
N PRO A 158 8.31 9.26 -19.95
CA PRO A 158 7.39 8.45 -20.76
C PRO A 158 5.92 8.41 -20.29
N PHE A 159 5.57 9.03 -19.16
CA PHE A 159 4.22 8.90 -18.58
C PHE A 159 3.13 9.57 -19.45
N THR A 160 3.48 10.66 -20.13
CA THR A 160 2.62 11.30 -21.14
C THR A 160 2.31 10.34 -22.30
N LEU A 161 3.25 9.46 -22.66
CA LEU A 161 3.04 8.45 -23.70
C LEU A 161 2.14 7.32 -23.18
N LEU A 162 2.36 6.91 -21.93
CA LEU A 162 1.54 5.89 -21.25
C LEU A 162 0.06 6.29 -21.16
N LYS A 163 -0.22 7.57 -20.93
CA LYS A 163 -1.59 8.14 -20.99
C LYS A 163 -2.22 8.07 -22.38
N ARG A 164 -1.40 8.06 -23.43
CA ARG A 164 -1.84 8.15 -24.83
C ARG A 164 -2.11 6.78 -25.46
N ILE A 165 -1.69 5.69 -24.82
CA ILE A 165 -1.89 4.33 -25.34
C ILE A 165 -3.35 3.91 -25.08
N PRO A 166 -4.17 3.71 -26.13
CA PRO A 166 -5.52 3.22 -25.96
C PRO A 166 -5.50 1.80 -25.39
N GLY A 167 -6.24 1.56 -24.30
CA GLY A 167 -6.37 0.25 -23.66
C GLY A 167 -5.57 0.08 -22.36
N LEU A 168 -4.61 0.95 -22.04
CA LEU A 168 -3.90 0.91 -20.75
C LEU A 168 -4.58 1.84 -19.73
N LYS A 169 -4.99 1.29 -18.58
CA LYS A 169 -5.63 2.09 -17.53
C LYS A 169 -4.58 2.84 -16.72
N TYR A 170 -4.29 4.08 -17.13
CA TYR A 170 -3.40 4.97 -16.39
C TYR A 170 -4.01 5.42 -15.05
N ILE A 171 -3.23 5.42 -13.96
CA ILE A 171 -3.68 5.84 -12.63
C ILE A 171 -2.90 7.10 -12.21
N PRO A 172 -3.55 8.28 -12.09
CA PRO A 172 -2.85 9.55 -11.89
C PRO A 172 -2.09 9.59 -10.55
N GLY A 173 -0.91 10.21 -10.53
CA GLY A 173 -0.05 10.28 -9.34
C GLY A 173 -0.59 11.17 -8.21
N SER A 174 -1.46 12.14 -8.54
CA SER A 174 -2.12 13.03 -7.60
C SER A 174 -3.21 12.31 -6.81
N SER A 175 -3.14 12.41 -5.47
CA SER A 175 -4.15 11.84 -4.58
C SER A 175 -5.50 12.55 -4.70
N ALA A 176 -5.48 13.87 -4.96
CA ALA A 176 -6.66 14.70 -5.17
C ALA A 176 -7.41 14.30 -6.46
N GLU A 177 -6.68 14.05 -7.55
CA GLU A 177 -7.27 13.65 -8.83
C GLU A 177 -7.87 12.24 -8.77
N ARG A 178 -7.22 11.31 -8.04
CA ARG A 178 -7.83 9.99 -7.76
C ARG A 178 -9.11 10.09 -6.97
N ARG A 179 -9.10 10.86 -5.87
CA ARG A 179 -10.31 11.06 -5.06
C ARG A 179 -11.42 11.71 -5.86
N ALA A 180 -11.12 12.66 -6.75
CA ALA A 180 -12.10 13.25 -7.65
C ALA A 180 -12.68 12.22 -8.63
N SER A 181 -11.85 11.36 -9.22
CA SER A 181 -12.30 10.30 -10.14
C SER A 181 -13.08 9.17 -9.46
N GLU A 182 -12.73 8.84 -8.22
CA GLU A 182 -13.44 7.84 -7.42
C GLU A 182 -14.78 8.39 -6.92
N ASN A 183 -14.79 9.65 -6.47
CA ASN A 183 -16.01 10.34 -6.04
C ASN A 183 -16.97 10.59 -7.20
N SER A 184 -16.50 10.85 -8.43
CA SER A 184 -17.41 10.96 -9.59
C SER A 184 -18.10 9.64 -9.93
N LYS A 185 -17.48 8.51 -9.59
CA LYS A 185 -18.05 7.17 -9.77
C LYS A 185 -19.05 6.83 -8.67
N ILE A 186 -18.88 7.43 -7.50
CA ILE A 186 -19.80 7.40 -6.37
C ILE A 186 -20.66 8.67 -6.44
N ASN A 187 -21.51 8.79 -7.47
CA ASN A 187 -22.61 9.74 -7.43
C ASN A 187 -23.81 9.03 -6.77
N PRO A 188 -23.97 9.09 -5.43
CA PRO A 188 -25.16 8.56 -4.81
C PRO A 188 -26.36 9.37 -5.31
N VAL A 189 -27.48 8.70 -5.53
CA VAL A 189 -28.73 9.40 -5.84
C VAL A 189 -29.00 10.38 -4.68
N PRO A 190 -29.34 11.65 -4.95
CA PRO A 190 -29.73 12.58 -3.90
C PRO A 190 -30.77 11.94 -2.98
N GLY A 191 -30.41 11.72 -1.70
CA GLY A 191 -31.28 11.06 -0.70
C GLY A 191 -30.84 9.66 -0.23
N THR A 192 -29.78 9.06 -0.77
CA THR A 192 -29.30 7.72 -0.32
C THR A 192 -28.33 7.75 0.86
N TYR A 193 -28.18 8.88 1.56
CA TYR A 193 -27.34 8.92 2.75
C TYR A 193 -27.98 8.10 3.87
N PRO A 194 -27.26 7.16 4.51
CA PRO A 194 -27.77 6.49 5.70
C PRO A 194 -27.88 7.56 6.80
N THR A 195 -29.10 8.05 7.04
CA THR A 195 -29.40 8.79 8.24
C THR A 195 -29.28 7.79 9.39
N GLN A 196 -28.25 7.95 10.21
CA GLN A 196 -28.21 7.25 11.50
C GLN A 196 -29.43 7.73 12.29
N SER A 197 -30.48 6.90 12.32
CA SER A 197 -31.64 7.09 13.17
C SER A 197 -31.21 6.82 14.62
N TYR A 198 -30.49 7.78 15.20
CA TYR A 198 -30.36 7.84 16.66
C TYR A 198 -31.77 8.05 17.23
N HIS A 199 -32.34 6.97 17.74
CA HIS A 199 -33.56 7.02 18.52
C HIS A 199 -33.21 7.78 19.80
N CYS A 200 -33.56 9.07 19.86
CA CYS A 200 -33.46 9.86 21.09
C CYS A 200 -34.80 9.69 21.83
N PRO A 201 -34.86 9.01 22.99
CA PRO A 201 -36.09 8.96 23.77
C PRO A 201 -36.42 10.38 24.25
N SER A 202 -37.65 10.83 24.00
CA SER A 202 -38.15 12.14 24.41
C SER A 202 -38.05 12.28 25.95
N PRO A 203 -37.61 13.44 26.49
CA PRO A 203 -37.63 13.66 27.93
C PRO A 203 -39.09 13.72 28.44
N PRO A 204 -39.39 13.12 29.61
CA PRO A 204 -40.74 13.14 30.16
C PRO A 204 -41.19 14.57 30.50
N ALA A 205 -42.44 14.89 30.13
CA ALA A 205 -43.04 16.21 30.32
C ALA A 205 -43.13 16.59 31.81
N LEU A 206 -42.69 17.81 32.13
CA LEU A 206 -42.89 18.44 33.44
C LEU A 206 -44.39 18.68 33.68
N PRO A 207 -44.93 18.35 34.87
CA PRO A 207 -46.34 18.60 35.19
C PRO A 207 -46.62 20.10 35.33
N ALA A 208 -47.79 20.49 34.79
CA ALA A 208 -48.27 21.88 34.70
C ALA A 208 -48.48 22.53 36.09
N GLN A 209 -48.06 23.80 36.20
CA GLN A 209 -48.35 24.66 37.34
C GLN A 209 -49.84 25.04 37.42
N PRO A 210 -50.46 25.09 38.61
CA PRO A 210 -51.69 25.83 38.84
C PRO A 210 -51.42 27.31 39.13
N SER A 211 -52.26 28.15 38.55
CA SER A 211 -52.28 29.62 38.57
C SER A 211 -52.78 30.25 39.89
N ALA A 212 -52.05 31.29 40.34
CA ALA A 212 -52.44 32.54 41.03
C ALA A 212 -53.41 32.52 42.25
N PRO A 213 -53.26 33.47 43.21
CA PRO A 213 -53.96 34.74 43.01
C PRO A 213 -53.20 36.01 43.43
N ARG A 214 -53.73 37.09 42.86
CA ARG A 214 -53.42 38.52 42.96
C ARG A 214 -53.63 39.06 44.38
N SER A 215 -52.74 39.91 44.88
CA SER A 215 -53.02 40.80 46.02
C SER A 215 -52.35 42.17 45.82
N GLN A 216 -53.07 43.23 46.20
CA GLN A 216 -52.81 44.65 45.99
C GLN A 216 -52.15 45.30 47.23
N GLY A 217 -51.40 46.41 47.01
CA GLY A 217 -51.09 47.46 48.00
C GLY A 217 -49.99 47.10 49.02
N PHE A 218 -49.05 47.97 49.39
CA PHE A 218 -48.84 49.41 49.26
C PHE A 218 -47.35 49.67 49.01
#